data_AF-A0A0X3YBI1-F1
#
_entry.id   AF-A0A0X3YBI1-F1
#
_cell.length_a   1.000
_cell.length_b   1.000
_cell.length_c   1.000
_cell.angle_alpha   90.00
_cell.angle_beta   90.00
_cell.angle_gamma   90.00
#
_symmetry.space_group_name_H-M   'P 1'
#
loop_
_entity.id
_entity.type
_entity.pdbx_description
1 polymer ?
#
loop_
_entity_poly.entity_id
_entity_poly.type
_entity_poly.pdbx_seq_one_letter_code
_entity_poly.pdbx_strand_id
1 'polypeptide(L)'
;MDTIEHWKHIIRQANSAFAHDHYVLAADLYQQAAVLLTQAWPEYEARSADNFIPGAPDGAALLIICLSISVQNLAETYARQQRWRRCLATLNRALQQVLQLQAQLPDTHPANVALLRESCSLRRELCRFSQLAPITQTATQPASATLH
;
A
#
# COMPACT_ATOMS: atom_id res chain seq x y z
N MET A 1 -5.64 0.31 -22.03
CA MET A 1 -6.56 0.59 -20.91
C MET A 1 -5.78 1.41 -19.90
N ASP A 2 -6.31 2.54 -19.46
CA ASP A 2 -5.65 3.40 -18.46
C ASP A 2 -5.41 2.63 -17.15
N THR A 3 -4.23 2.78 -16.53
CA THR A 3 -3.82 2.05 -15.33
C THR A 3 -4.81 2.27 -14.19
N ILE A 4 -5.30 3.50 -14.01
CA ILE A 4 -6.26 3.83 -12.95
C ILE A 4 -7.63 3.23 -13.26
N GLU A 5 -8.06 3.24 -14.53
CA GLU A 5 -9.29 2.53 -14.92
C GLU A 5 -9.21 1.01 -14.70
N HIS A 6 -8.04 0.41 -14.95
CA HIS A 6 -7.81 -1.00 -14.65
C HIS A 6 -7.82 -1.27 -13.15
N TRP A 7 -7.16 -0.44 -12.37
CA TRP A 7 -7.22 -0.49 -10.92
C TRP A 7 -8.66 -0.37 -10.40
N LYS A 8 -9.47 0.56 -10.92
CA LYS A 8 -10.89 0.72 -10.55
C LYS A 8 -11.72 -0.53 -10.83
N HIS A 9 -11.41 -1.25 -11.91
CA HIS A 9 -12.10 -2.51 -12.21
C HIS A 9 -11.75 -3.59 -11.18
N ILE A 10 -10.46 -3.79 -10.90
CA ILE A 10 -9.97 -4.78 -9.94
C ILE A 10 -10.51 -4.46 -8.53
N ILE A 11 -10.44 -3.20 -8.09
CA ILE A 11 -10.90 -2.80 -6.76
C ILE A 11 -12.40 -3.00 -6.55
N ARG A 12 -13.23 -2.77 -7.57
CA ARG A 12 -14.67 -3.05 -7.46
C ARG A 12 -14.93 -4.54 -7.23
N GLN A 13 -14.20 -5.41 -7.93
CA GLN A 13 -14.29 -6.85 -7.73
C GLN A 13 -13.75 -7.27 -6.36
N ALA A 14 -12.62 -6.70 -5.94
CA ALA A 14 -12.00 -6.99 -4.64
C ALA A 14 -12.91 -6.59 -3.47
N ASN A 15 -13.50 -5.38 -3.55
CA ASN A 15 -14.46 -4.89 -2.55
C ASN A 15 -15.72 -5.76 -2.52
N SER A 16 -16.23 -6.18 -3.68
CA SER A 16 -17.38 -7.09 -3.74
C SER A 16 -17.04 -8.45 -3.12
N ALA A 17 -15.90 -9.05 -3.45
CA ALA A 17 -15.44 -10.30 -2.85
C ALA A 17 -15.29 -10.16 -1.32
N PHE A 18 -14.69 -9.07 -0.85
CA PHE A 18 -14.54 -8.78 0.57
C PHE A 18 -15.90 -8.66 1.29
N ALA A 19 -16.86 -7.95 0.69
CA ALA A 19 -18.19 -7.75 1.26
C ALA A 19 -19.02 -9.04 1.39
N HIS A 20 -18.69 -10.08 0.61
CA HIS A 20 -19.32 -11.40 0.66
C HIS A 20 -18.43 -12.45 1.35
N ASP A 21 -17.48 -12.01 2.19
CA ASP A 21 -16.55 -12.87 2.94
C ASP A 21 -15.68 -13.81 2.09
N HIS A 22 -15.54 -13.55 0.79
CA HIS A 22 -14.65 -14.27 -0.12
C HIS A 22 -13.20 -13.76 0.03
N TYR A 23 -12.64 -13.86 1.23
CA TYR A 23 -11.39 -13.19 1.60
C TYR A 23 -10.15 -13.67 0.84
N VAL A 24 -10.12 -14.91 0.36
CA VAL A 24 -9.00 -15.40 -0.49
C VAL A 24 -9.01 -14.67 -1.82
N LEU A 25 -10.16 -14.63 -2.49
CA LEU A 25 -10.33 -13.92 -3.76
C LEU A 25 -10.08 -12.41 -3.60
N ALA A 26 -10.61 -11.80 -2.53
CA ALA A 26 -10.38 -10.40 -2.23
C ALA A 26 -8.89 -10.10 -2.07
N ALA A 27 -8.16 -10.93 -1.33
CA ALA A 27 -6.71 -10.77 -1.13
C ALA A 27 -5.94 -10.85 -2.46
N ASP A 28 -6.28 -11.81 -3.31
CA ASP A 28 -5.64 -11.97 -4.63
C ASP A 28 -5.89 -10.74 -5.52
N LEU A 29 -7.11 -10.20 -5.52
CA LEU A 29 -7.46 -9.01 -6.29
C LEU A 29 -6.78 -7.74 -5.75
N TYR A 30 -6.75 -7.52 -4.43
CA TYR A 30 -6.02 -6.38 -3.85
C TYR A 30 -4.51 -6.48 -4.11
N GLN A 31 -3.94 -7.68 -4.07
CA GLN A 31 -2.54 -7.91 -4.41
C GLN A 31 -2.26 -7.61 -5.89
N GLN A 32 -3.14 -8.05 -6.80
CA GLN A 32 -3.06 -7.71 -8.23
C GLN A 32 -3.13 -6.20 -8.46
N ALA A 33 -4.04 -5.50 -7.78
CA ALA A 33 -4.15 -4.05 -7.83
C ALA A 33 -2.86 -3.36 -7.37
N ALA A 34 -2.26 -3.80 -6.26
CA ALA A 34 -1.00 -3.24 -5.76
C ALA A 34 0.19 -3.49 -6.71
N VAL A 35 0.27 -4.67 -7.33
CA VAL A 35 1.30 -5.01 -8.32
C VAL A 35 1.15 -4.14 -9.56
N LEU A 36 -0.06 -4.02 -10.11
CA LEU A 36 -0.37 -3.18 -11.26
C LEU A 36 0.13 -1.74 -11.04
N LEU A 37 -0.19 -1.14 -9.89
CA LEU A 37 0.19 0.24 -9.58
C LEU A 37 1.70 0.39 -9.37
N THR A 38 2.34 -0.57 -8.69
CA THR A 38 3.80 -0.56 -8.49
C THR A 38 4.54 -0.64 -9.83
N GLN A 39 4.05 -1.45 -10.77
CA GLN A 39 4.64 -1.56 -12.11
C GLN A 39 4.44 -0.30 -12.95
N ALA A 40 3.37 0.45 -12.72
CA ALA A 40 3.09 1.70 -13.43
C ALA A 40 3.88 2.90 -12.90
N TRP A 41 4.50 2.81 -11.71
CA TRP A 41 5.21 3.93 -11.09
C TRP A 41 6.21 4.64 -12.04
N PRO A 42 7.13 3.95 -12.74
CA PRO A 42 8.14 4.62 -13.56
C PRO A 42 7.55 5.52 -14.65
N GLU A 43 6.42 5.11 -15.24
CA GLU A 43 5.73 5.89 -16.26
C GLU A 43 5.09 7.15 -15.68
N TYR A 44 4.48 7.03 -14.50
CA TYR A 44 3.83 8.14 -13.82
C TYR A 44 4.84 9.15 -13.25
N GLU A 45 5.97 8.66 -12.75
CA GLU A 45 7.10 9.50 -12.31
C GLU A 45 7.64 10.33 -13.47
N ALA A 46 7.93 9.71 -14.63
CA ALA A 46 8.42 10.41 -15.81
C ALA A 46 7.45 11.50 -16.29
N ARG A 47 6.14 11.19 -16.34
CA ARG A 47 5.11 12.17 -16.76
C ARG A 47 5.00 13.36 -15.81
N SER A 48 5.19 13.13 -14.51
CA SER A 48 5.16 14.18 -13.48
C SER A 48 6.35 15.13 -13.59
N ALA A 49 7.53 14.62 -13.97
CA ALA A 49 8.73 15.44 -14.19
C ALA A 49 8.60 16.38 -15.41
N ASP A 50 7.95 15.94 -16.48
CA ASP A 50 7.90 16.67 -17.75
C ASP A 50 6.70 17.62 -17.90
N ASN A 51 5.57 17.36 -17.21
CA ASN A 51 4.29 18.04 -17.48
C ASN A 51 3.57 18.50 -16.20
N PHE A 52 4.22 19.31 -15.36
CA PHE A 52 3.53 19.96 -14.24
C PHE A 52 2.50 20.97 -14.75
N ILE A 53 1.22 20.61 -14.69
CA ILE A 53 0.09 21.52 -14.95
C ILE A 53 -0.53 21.93 -13.61
N PRO A 54 -0.43 23.22 -13.21
CA PRO A 54 -1.09 23.70 -11.99
C PRO A 54 -2.59 23.42 -12.02
N GLY A 55 -3.10 22.69 -11.03
CA GLY A 55 -4.53 22.40 -10.86
C GLY A 55 -5.05 21.11 -11.51
N ALA A 56 -4.25 20.40 -12.30
CA ALA A 56 -4.58 19.04 -12.72
C ALA A 56 -4.25 18.03 -11.60
N PRO A 57 -5.02 16.94 -11.41
CA PRO A 57 -4.65 15.89 -10.47
C PRO A 57 -3.31 15.30 -10.91
N ASP A 58 -2.29 15.41 -10.06
CA ASP A 58 -1.00 14.76 -10.34
C ASP A 58 -1.22 13.24 -10.38
N GLY A 59 -0.92 12.65 -11.53
CA GLY A 59 -1.09 11.22 -11.75
C GLY A 59 -0.26 10.41 -10.76
N ALA A 60 0.96 10.86 -10.45
CA ALA A 60 1.84 10.15 -9.52
C ALA A 60 1.24 10.15 -8.11
N ALA A 61 0.76 11.29 -7.63
CA ALA A 61 0.00 11.39 -6.39
C ALA A 61 -1.22 10.45 -6.36
N LEU A 62 -2.02 10.41 -7.43
CA LEU A 62 -3.18 9.52 -7.52
C LEU A 62 -2.77 8.05 -7.46
N LEU A 63 -1.71 7.65 -8.16
CA LEU A 63 -1.19 6.29 -8.16
C LEU A 63 -0.76 5.85 -6.74
N ILE A 64 -0.07 6.72 -6.00
CA ILE A 64 0.32 6.47 -4.60
C ILE A 64 -0.90 6.27 -3.69
N ILE A 65 -1.93 7.12 -3.84
CA ILE A 65 -3.17 6.99 -3.08
C ILE A 65 -3.85 5.65 -3.37
N CYS A 66 -3.99 5.29 -4.65
CA CYS A 66 -4.55 4.01 -5.08
C CYS A 66 -3.75 2.80 -4.54
N LEU A 67 -2.42 2.91 -4.49
CA LEU A 67 -1.55 1.85 -3.97
C LEU A 67 -1.78 1.66 -2.47
N SER A 68 -1.80 2.77 -1.74
CA SER A 68 -2.05 2.79 -0.31
C SER A 68 -3.41 2.17 0.04
N ILE A 69 -4.47 2.50 -0.70
CA ILE A 69 -5.81 1.90 -0.52
C ILE A 69 -5.74 0.38 -0.74
N SER A 70 -5.11 -0.06 -1.82
CA SER A 70 -5.03 -1.48 -2.18
C SER A 70 -4.32 -2.30 -1.10
N VAL A 71 -3.20 -1.79 -0.57
CA VAL A 71 -2.43 -2.45 0.48
C VAL A 71 -3.18 -2.45 1.81
N GLN A 72 -3.82 -1.33 2.20
CA GLN A 72 -4.59 -1.26 3.45
C GLN A 72 -5.75 -2.26 3.43
N ASN A 73 -6.46 -2.37 2.30
CA ASN A 73 -7.53 -3.35 2.14
C ASN A 73 -7.01 -4.79 2.12
N LEU A 74 -5.86 -5.04 1.49
CA LEU A 74 -5.19 -6.34 1.56
C LEU A 74 -4.82 -6.73 3.01
N ALA A 75 -4.31 -5.77 3.78
CA ALA A 75 -3.96 -5.97 5.18
C ALA A 75 -5.21 -6.29 6.02
N GLU A 76 -6.29 -5.51 5.88
CA GLU A 76 -7.58 -5.78 6.52
C GLU A 76 -8.12 -7.17 6.13
N THR A 77 -7.99 -7.56 4.85
CA THR A 77 -8.38 -8.90 4.38
C THR A 77 -7.60 -10.01 5.08
N TYR A 78 -6.31 -9.82 5.33
CA TYR A 78 -5.52 -10.76 6.14
C TYR A 78 -5.93 -10.74 7.62
N ALA A 79 -6.24 -9.57 8.18
CA ALA A 79 -6.71 -9.45 9.55
C ALA A 79 -8.06 -10.16 9.78
N ARG A 80 -9.01 -10.07 8.84
CA ARG A 80 -10.28 -10.80 8.89
C ARG A 80 -10.10 -12.31 8.93
N GLN A 81 -9.02 -12.81 8.33
CA GLN A 81 -8.62 -14.21 8.39
C GLN A 81 -7.76 -14.56 9.61
N GLN A 82 -7.57 -13.64 10.57
CA GLN A 82 -6.67 -13.79 11.72
C GLN A 82 -5.21 -14.03 11.34
N ARG A 83 -4.80 -13.60 10.13
CA ARG A 83 -3.43 -13.76 9.60
C ARG A 83 -2.59 -12.53 9.94
N TRP A 84 -2.47 -12.25 11.23
CA TRP A 84 -1.90 -11.01 11.76
C TRP A 84 -0.47 -10.73 11.29
N ARG A 85 0.39 -11.77 11.25
CA ARG A 85 1.75 -11.64 10.74
C ARG A 85 1.79 -11.17 9.28
N ARG A 86 0.89 -11.68 8.42
CA ARG A 86 0.79 -11.24 7.02
C ARG A 86 0.23 -9.83 6.91
N CYS A 87 -0.80 -9.49 7.69
CA CYS A 87 -1.35 -8.14 7.77
C CYS A 87 -0.25 -7.10 8.07
N LEU A 88 0.47 -7.28 9.18
CA LEU A 88 1.54 -6.36 9.60
C LEU A 88 2.70 -6.31 8.61
N ALA A 89 3.12 -7.47 8.07
CA ALA A 89 4.18 -7.52 7.07
C ALA A 89 3.79 -6.83 5.76
N THR A 90 2.52 -6.86 5.35
CA THR A 90 2.02 -6.15 4.17
C THR A 90 2.09 -4.64 4.37
N LEU A 91 1.61 -4.12 5.50
CA LEU A 91 1.67 -2.69 5.79
C LEU A 91 3.10 -2.18 5.97
N ASN A 92 3.96 -2.94 6.67
CA ASN A 92 5.37 -2.57 6.83
C ASN A 92 6.09 -2.49 5.49
N ARG A 93 5.90 -3.47 4.60
CA ARG A 93 6.52 -3.45 3.27
C ARG A 93 6.07 -2.24 2.45
N ALA A 94 4.78 -1.93 2.47
CA ALA A 94 4.27 -0.75 1.77
C ALA A 94 4.78 0.56 2.36
N LEU A 95 4.90 0.66 3.69
CA LEU A 95 5.48 1.84 4.33
C LEU A 95 6.95 2.02 3.91
N GLN A 96 7.75 0.95 3.89
CA GLN A 96 9.13 1.01 3.41
C GLN A 96 9.19 1.44 1.94
N GLN A 97 8.30 0.91 1.09
CA GLN A 97 8.23 1.31 -0.31
C GLN A 97 7.90 2.81 -0.47
N VAL A 98 6.89 3.32 0.24
CA VAL A 98 6.53 4.75 0.20
C VAL A 98 7.67 5.65 0.68
N LEU A 99 8.34 5.27 1.77
CA LEU A 99 9.49 6.02 2.28
C LEU A 99 10.68 6.01 1.32
N GLN A 100 10.93 4.87 0.66
CA GLN A 100 11.98 4.76 -0.35
C GLN A 100 11.68 5.66 -1.57
N LEU A 101 10.44 5.65 -2.06
CA LEU A 101 10.01 6.52 -3.15
C LEU A 101 10.19 7.99 -2.76
N GLN A 102 9.77 8.37 -1.56
CA GLN A 102 9.93 9.75 -1.08
C GLN A 102 11.38 10.19 -1.01
N ALA A 103 12.30 9.32 -0.58
CA ALA A 103 13.72 9.63 -0.50
C ALA A 103 14.41 9.77 -1.87
N GLN A 104 13.80 9.26 -2.94
CA GLN A 104 14.34 9.30 -4.31
C GLN A 104 13.83 10.50 -5.11
N LEU A 105 12.73 11.12 -4.69
CA LEU A 105 12.12 12.25 -5.38
C LEU A 105 12.69 13.58 -4.87
N PRO A 106 12.81 14.61 -5.73
CA PRO A 106 13.15 15.96 -5.28
C PRO A 106 12.01 16.52 -4.41
N ASP A 107 12.33 17.37 -3.43
CA ASP A 107 11.35 17.94 -2.48
C ASP A 107 10.18 18.67 -3.18
N THR A 108 10.42 19.22 -4.36
CA THR A 108 9.43 19.93 -5.18
C THR A 108 8.48 19.00 -5.94
N HIS A 109 8.69 17.69 -5.91
CA HIS A 109 7.87 16.75 -6.66
C HIS A 109 6.42 16.74 -6.13
N PRO A 110 5.40 16.89 -7.01
CA PRO A 110 4.00 17.02 -6.59
C PRO A 110 3.49 15.80 -5.79
N ALA A 111 4.02 14.61 -6.06
CA ALA A 111 3.69 13.40 -5.34
C ALA A 111 4.12 13.38 -3.85
N ASN A 112 5.05 14.25 -3.41
CA ASN A 112 5.56 14.23 -2.03
C ASN A 112 4.48 14.42 -0.97
N VAL A 113 3.48 15.27 -1.25
CA VAL A 113 2.35 15.47 -0.33
C VAL A 113 1.55 14.17 -0.17
N ALA A 114 1.34 13.43 -1.27
CA ALA A 114 0.66 12.14 -1.22
C ALA A 114 1.52 11.10 -0.48
N LEU A 115 2.82 10.99 -0.77
CA LEU A 115 3.72 10.06 -0.06
C LEU A 115 3.72 10.31 1.45
N LEU A 116 3.83 11.56 1.89
CA LEU A 116 3.76 11.93 3.30
C LEU A 116 2.42 11.50 3.92
N ARG A 117 1.30 11.89 3.28
CA ARG A 117 -0.05 11.55 3.76
C ARG A 117 -0.25 10.03 3.88
N GLU A 118 0.13 9.28 2.85
CA GLU A 118 -0.05 7.84 2.81
C GLU A 118 0.90 7.13 3.78
N SER A 119 2.12 7.63 3.99
CA SER A 119 3.03 7.10 5.02
C SER A 119 2.43 7.23 6.43
N CYS A 120 1.76 8.35 6.72
CA CYS A 120 1.04 8.56 7.97
C CYS A 120 -0.16 7.60 8.09
N SER A 121 -0.88 7.34 6.99
CA SER A 121 -1.97 6.37 7.00
C SER A 121 -1.49 4.95 7.31
N LEU A 122 -0.42 4.52 6.63
CA LEU A 122 0.18 3.19 6.84
C LEU A 122 0.70 3.03 8.27
N ARG A 123 1.30 4.06 8.86
CA ARG A 123 1.73 4.04 10.28
C ARG A 123 0.54 3.92 11.24
N ARG A 124 -0.57 4.62 10.99
CA ARG A 124 -1.80 4.49 11.79
C ARG A 124 -2.36 3.07 11.72
N GLU A 125 -2.44 2.50 10.53
CA GLU A 125 -2.92 1.13 10.34
C GLU A 125 -1.99 0.10 11.00
N LEU A 126 -0.67 0.26 10.87
CA LEU A 126 0.30 -0.58 11.58
C LEU A 126 0.07 -0.54 13.09
N CYS A 127 -0.12 0.64 13.66
CA CYS A 127 -0.39 0.79 15.09
C CYS A 127 -1.72 0.11 15.47
N ARG A 128 -2.79 0.37 14.72
CA ARG A 128 -4.12 -0.24 14.91
C ARG A 128 -4.04 -1.77 14.92
N PHE A 129 -3.46 -2.37 13.88
CA PHE A 129 -3.38 -3.83 13.79
C PHE A 129 -2.41 -4.46 14.78
N SER A 130 -1.36 -3.75 15.19
CA SER A 130 -0.43 -4.25 16.21
C SER A 130 -1.10 -4.38 17.59
N GLN A 131 -2.10 -3.53 17.88
CA GLN A 131 -2.90 -3.61 19.10
C GLN A 131 -3.94 -4.73 19.06
N LEU A 132 -4.45 -5.05 17.87
CA LEU A 132 -5.45 -6.12 17.67
C LEU A 132 -4.81 -7.52 17.56
N ALA A 133 -3.56 -7.58 17.11
CA ALA A 133 -2.86 -8.84 16.90
C ALA A 133 -2.54 -9.54 18.24
N PRO A 134 -2.76 -10.86 18.36
CA PRO A 134 -2.35 -11.61 19.54
C PRO A 134 -0.84 -11.50 19.76
N ILE A 135 -0.43 -11.36 21.02
CA ILE A 135 0.99 -11.19 21.42
C ILE A 135 1.89 -12.31 20.87
N THR A 136 1.36 -13.53 20.76
CA THR A 136 2.09 -14.69 20.19
C THR A 136 2.36 -14.57 18.68
N GLN A 137 1.63 -13.71 17.97
CA GLN A 137 1.76 -13.50 16.53
C GLN A 137 2.47 -12.18 16.16
N THR A 138 2.73 -11.31 17.14
CA THR A 138 3.50 -10.06 16.99
C THR A 138 4.97 -10.22 17.39
N ALA A 139 5.34 -11.30 18.08
CA ALA A 139 6.71 -11.61 18.43
C ALA A 139 7.54 -11.95 17.18
N THR A 140 8.17 -10.94 16.58
CA THR A 140 9.46 -11.14 15.91
C THR A 140 10.41 -11.66 16.97
N GLN A 141 10.91 -12.89 16.81
CA GLN A 141 11.98 -13.44 17.65
C GLN A 141 13.09 -12.39 17.77
N PRO A 142 13.57 -12.06 18.98
CA PRO A 142 14.82 -11.34 19.10
C PRO A 142 15.90 -12.20 18.45
N ALA A 143 16.69 -11.60 17.56
CA ALA A 143 17.87 -12.24 17.02
C ALA A 143 18.69 -12.79 18.19
N SER A 144 18.93 -14.11 18.20
CA SER A 144 19.89 -14.72 19.11
C SER A 144 21.19 -13.96 18.98
N ALA A 145 21.53 -13.17 20.00
CA ALA A 145 22.86 -12.62 20.16
C ALA A 145 23.77 -13.82 20.44
N THR A 146 24.39 -14.34 19.39
CA THR A 146 25.48 -15.31 19.53
C THR A 146 26.65 -14.56 20.16
N LEU A 147 26.86 -14.81 21.46
CA LEU A 147 28.11 -14.51 22.13
C LEU A 147 29.17 -15.48 21.60
N HIS A 148 30.17 -14.95 20.90
CA HIS A 148 31.49 -15.56 20.74
C HIS A 148 32.55 -14.46 20.82
#